data_AF-A0A4S5BQZ0-F1
#
_entry.id   AF-A0A4S5BQZ0-F1
#
_cell.length_a   1.000
_cell.length_b   1.000
_cell.length_c   1.000
_cell.angle_alpha   90.00
_cell.angle_beta   90.00
_cell.angle_gamma   90.00
#
_symmetry.space_group_name_H-M   'P 1'
#
loop_
_entity.id
_entity.type
_entity.pdbx_description
1 polymer ?
#
loop_
_entity_poly.entity_id
_entity_poly.type
_entity_poly.pdbx_seq_one_letter_code
_entity_poly.pdbx_strand_id
1 'polypeptide(L)'
;MKKVSAVFLALACTFGFSSVHAAPAAITGAKIETTACDVLDESVAPSKSKDVHAAFDCSADANMIRVAACHVAGRKKAEKITCTSIGTGADGEPIFLGTCNATTAEIDSGTNGKAFAGTSSGGGIAAVGLAAACDATSINTPATIPTGG
;
A
#
# COMPACT_ATOMS: atom_id res chain seq x y z
N MET A 1 21.49 56.40 24.11
CA MET A 1 22.00 55.79 22.85
C MET A 1 21.18 54.53 22.59
N LYS A 2 20.45 54.51 21.47
CA LYS A 2 19.47 53.48 21.07
C LYS A 2 20.16 52.14 20.82
N LYS A 3 19.67 51.04 21.40
CA LYS A 3 20.06 49.68 21.01
C LYS A 3 18.91 49.07 20.21
N VAL A 4 19.25 48.70 18.98
CA VAL A 4 18.34 48.30 17.89
C VAL A 4 17.92 46.85 18.10
N SER A 5 16.60 46.61 18.10
CA SER A 5 16.01 45.27 18.03
C SER A 5 16.18 44.71 16.62
N ALA A 6 16.75 43.51 16.49
CA ALA A 6 16.74 42.74 15.25
C ALA A 6 16.06 41.39 15.52
N VAL A 7 14.77 41.33 15.20
CA VAL A 7 14.00 40.08 15.17
C VAL A 7 14.13 39.52 13.75
N PHE A 8 14.90 38.45 13.60
CA PHE A 8 14.94 37.66 12.37
C PHE A 8 13.71 36.75 12.33
N LEU A 9 12.71 37.12 11.54
CA LEU A 9 11.55 36.28 11.24
C LEU A 9 11.94 35.33 10.10
N ALA A 10 12.38 34.12 10.44
CA ALA A 10 12.62 33.06 9.47
C ALA A 10 11.26 32.51 9.00
N LEU A 11 10.83 32.92 7.81
CA LEU A 11 9.67 32.37 7.12
C LEU A 11 10.07 31.02 6.50
N ALA A 12 9.91 29.94 7.26
CA ALA A 12 10.07 28.59 6.74
C ALA A 12 8.85 28.25 5.86
N CYS A 13 9.01 28.38 4.54
CA CYS A 13 8.06 27.82 3.58
C CYS A 13 8.15 26.29 3.64
N THR A 14 7.26 25.66 4.42
CA THR A 14 7.04 24.22 4.36
C THR A 14 6.30 23.90 3.06
N PHE A 15 7.03 23.46 2.04
CA PHE A 15 6.44 22.81 0.87
C PHE A 15 5.99 21.40 1.29
N GLY A 16 4.75 21.29 1.76
CA GLY A 16 4.10 20.01 1.93
C GLY A 16 3.68 19.47 0.56
N PHE A 17 4.54 18.66 -0.06
CA PHE A 17 4.10 17.83 -1.18
C PHE A 17 3.18 16.75 -0.62
N SER A 18 1.89 16.91 -0.85
CA SER A 18 0.91 15.84 -0.62
C SER A 18 0.93 14.97 -1.87
N SER A 19 1.59 13.80 -1.83
CA SER A 19 1.47 12.82 -2.91
C SER A 19 0.02 12.34 -2.92
N VAL A 20 -0.70 12.70 -3.99
CA VAL A 20 -2.11 12.33 -4.17
C VAL A 20 -2.15 10.88 -4.66
N HIS A 21 -2.01 9.95 -3.74
CA HIS A 21 -2.28 8.54 -4.02
C HIS A 21 -3.79 8.34 -4.15
N ALA A 22 -4.22 7.67 -5.21
CA ALA A 22 -5.61 7.25 -5.32
C ALA A 22 -5.97 6.35 -4.14
N ALA A 23 -7.13 6.57 -3.52
CA ALA A 23 -7.59 5.69 -2.45
C ALA A 23 -7.73 4.25 -3.00
N PRO A 24 -7.37 3.22 -2.22
CA PRO A 24 -7.43 1.85 -2.71
C PRO A 24 -8.82 1.48 -3.20
N ALA A 25 -8.88 0.90 -4.39
CA ALA A 25 -10.14 0.59 -5.08
C ALA A 25 -10.40 -0.91 -5.09
N ALA A 26 -11.65 -1.29 -4.83
CA ALA A 26 -12.12 -2.66 -4.92
C ALA A 26 -12.14 -3.13 -6.39
N ILE A 27 -11.67 -4.35 -6.65
CA ILE A 27 -11.88 -5.02 -7.95
C ILE A 27 -13.27 -5.64 -7.91
N THR A 28 -14.30 -4.85 -8.23
CA THR A 28 -15.71 -5.27 -8.22
C THR A 28 -16.18 -5.79 -9.57
N GLY A 29 -15.66 -5.23 -10.67
CA GLY A 29 -15.97 -5.63 -12.04
C GLY A 29 -15.06 -6.73 -12.59
N ALA A 30 -15.23 -7.01 -13.88
CA ALA A 30 -14.38 -7.95 -14.62
C ALA A 30 -13.00 -7.37 -14.95
N LYS A 31 -12.84 -6.04 -14.85
CA LYS A 31 -11.65 -5.31 -15.31
C LYS A 31 -11.28 -4.17 -14.37
N ILE A 32 -9.98 -3.85 -14.35
CA ILE A 32 -9.41 -2.59 -13.90
C ILE A 32 -9.28 -1.73 -15.15
N GLU A 33 -10.08 -0.66 -15.24
CA GLU A 33 -10.07 0.25 -16.38
C GLU A 33 -8.90 1.25 -16.27
N THR A 34 -8.40 1.73 -17.40
CA THR A 34 -7.33 2.76 -17.43
C THR A 34 -7.76 4.06 -16.74
N THR A 35 -9.05 4.40 -16.78
CA THR A 35 -9.61 5.56 -16.06
C THR A 35 -9.62 5.41 -14.54
N ALA A 36 -9.46 4.19 -14.04
CA ALA A 36 -9.29 3.92 -12.61
C ALA A 36 -7.82 3.76 -12.22
N CYS A 37 -6.92 3.66 -13.20
CA CYS A 37 -5.50 3.39 -13.01
C CYS A 37 -4.70 3.90 -14.22
N ASP A 38 -4.30 5.18 -14.18
CA ASP A 38 -3.68 5.86 -15.32
C ASP A 38 -2.31 5.30 -15.74
N VAL A 39 -1.71 4.42 -14.92
CA VAL A 39 -0.46 3.71 -15.26
C VAL A 39 -0.68 2.53 -16.22
N LEU A 40 -1.93 2.16 -16.49
CA LEU A 40 -2.26 1.08 -17.42
C LEU A 40 -2.44 1.61 -18.85
N ASP A 41 -1.75 0.99 -19.80
CA ASP A 41 -1.95 1.25 -21.24
C ASP A 41 -3.22 0.56 -21.79
N GLU A 42 -3.64 -0.53 -21.14
CA GLU A 42 -4.86 -1.26 -21.46
C GLU A 42 -5.59 -1.77 -20.20
N SER A 43 -6.90 -1.96 -20.29
CA SER A 43 -7.69 -2.46 -19.17
C SER A 43 -7.34 -3.92 -18.84
N VAL A 44 -7.00 -4.19 -17.59
CA VAL A 44 -6.56 -5.53 -17.14
C VAL A 44 -7.71 -6.26 -16.46
N ALA A 45 -7.90 -7.54 -16.79
CA ALA A 45 -8.96 -8.39 -16.25
C ALA A 45 -8.40 -9.46 -15.30
N PRO A 46 -8.15 -9.15 -14.01
CA PRO A 46 -7.68 -10.16 -13.07
C PRO A 46 -8.79 -11.17 -12.75
N SER A 47 -8.54 -12.44 -13.07
CA SER A 47 -9.44 -13.54 -12.70
C SER A 47 -9.50 -13.70 -11.18
N LYS A 48 -10.70 -13.63 -10.60
CA LYS A 48 -10.95 -13.90 -9.18
C LYS A 48 -12.01 -14.98 -9.00
N SER A 49 -11.85 -15.79 -7.96
CA SER A 49 -12.90 -16.72 -7.52
C SER A 49 -14.00 -15.95 -6.77
N LYS A 50 -15.19 -16.56 -6.66
CA LYS A 50 -16.36 -15.97 -5.96
C LYS A 50 -16.11 -15.63 -4.50
N ASP A 51 -15.14 -16.29 -3.84
CA ASP A 51 -14.81 -16.10 -2.43
C ASP A 51 -13.50 -15.30 -2.24
N VAL A 52 -13.00 -14.67 -3.30
CA VAL A 52 -11.80 -13.82 -3.25
C VAL A 52 -12.21 -12.36 -3.40
N HIS A 53 -11.85 -11.56 -2.40
CA HIS A 53 -11.87 -10.12 -2.51
C HIS A 53 -10.49 -9.67 -2.97
N ALA A 54 -10.48 -8.69 -3.87
CA ALA A 54 -9.24 -8.09 -4.34
C ALA A 54 -9.41 -6.59 -4.46
N ALA A 55 -8.31 -5.88 -4.27
CA ALA A 55 -8.23 -4.44 -4.40
C ALA A 55 -6.93 -4.07 -5.12
N PHE A 56 -6.91 -2.89 -5.69
CA PHE A 56 -5.74 -2.33 -6.34
C PHE A 56 -5.49 -0.91 -5.87
N ASP A 57 -4.24 -0.49 -5.98
CA ASP A 57 -3.79 0.88 -5.74
C ASP A 57 -2.81 1.25 -6.86
N CYS A 58 -2.98 2.43 -7.44
CA CYS A 58 -2.18 2.90 -8.57
C CYS A 58 -1.38 4.12 -8.16
N SER A 59 -0.06 4.00 -8.33
CA SER A 59 0.88 5.06 -8.04
C SER A 59 1.48 5.54 -9.36
N ALA A 60 1.00 6.69 -9.84
CA ALA A 60 1.55 7.34 -11.03
C ALA A 60 3.02 7.74 -10.82
N ASP A 61 3.36 8.24 -9.63
CA ASP A 61 4.71 8.68 -9.28
C ASP A 61 5.72 7.52 -9.34
N ALA A 62 5.32 6.34 -8.88
CA ALA A 62 6.15 5.14 -8.91
C ALA A 62 5.96 4.32 -10.19
N ASN A 63 5.15 4.80 -11.14
CA ASN A 63 4.74 4.10 -12.36
C ASN A 63 4.39 2.62 -12.10
N MET A 64 3.53 2.39 -11.11
CA MET A 64 3.24 1.04 -10.64
C MET A 64 1.78 0.85 -10.26
N ILE A 65 1.33 -0.39 -10.45
CA ILE A 65 0.09 -0.91 -9.89
C ILE A 65 0.43 -1.90 -8.77
N ARG A 66 -0.26 -1.74 -7.64
CA ARG A 66 -0.28 -2.71 -6.55
C ARG A 66 -1.61 -3.43 -6.58
N VAL A 67 -1.57 -4.75 -6.45
CA VAL A 67 -2.76 -5.58 -6.35
C VAL A 67 -2.64 -6.45 -5.12
N ALA A 68 -3.72 -6.54 -4.36
CA ALA A 68 -3.81 -7.37 -3.18
C ALA A 68 -5.13 -8.13 -3.17
N ALA A 69 -5.12 -9.34 -2.62
CA ALA A 69 -6.29 -10.19 -2.55
C ALA A 69 -6.33 -11.01 -1.27
N CYS A 70 -7.52 -11.25 -0.74
CA CYS A 70 -7.74 -12.20 0.35
C CYS A 70 -8.94 -13.09 0.07
N HIS A 71 -8.91 -14.26 0.69
CA HIS A 71 -10.00 -15.21 0.62
C HIS A 71 -10.93 -15.00 1.82
N VAL A 72 -12.24 -14.92 1.57
CA VAL A 72 -13.26 -14.70 2.61
C VAL A 72 -13.62 -16.01 3.30
N ALA A 73 -13.66 -17.11 2.54
CA ALA A 73 -13.97 -18.43 3.08
C ALA A 73 -12.71 -19.15 3.63
N GLY A 74 -12.87 -19.98 4.66
CA GLY A 74 -11.76 -20.78 5.21
C GLY A 74 -11.41 -20.44 6.66
N ARG A 75 -10.77 -21.40 7.33
CA ARG A 75 -10.37 -21.26 8.74
C ARG A 75 -9.23 -20.25 8.85
N LYS A 76 -9.50 -19.13 9.50
CA LYS A 76 -8.53 -18.06 9.76
C LYS A 76 -7.76 -18.39 11.04
N LYS A 77 -6.79 -19.30 10.93
CA LYS A 77 -5.85 -19.54 12.01
C LYS A 77 -4.83 -18.40 12.03
N ALA A 78 -4.51 -17.94 13.23
CA ALA A 78 -3.38 -17.06 13.45
C ALA A 78 -2.09 -17.79 13.05
N GLU A 79 -1.30 -17.16 12.19
CA GLU A 79 -0.05 -17.68 11.66
C GLU A 79 1.00 -16.57 11.67
N LYS A 80 2.27 -16.97 11.77
CA LYS A 80 3.39 -16.05 11.55
C LYS A 80 3.54 -15.79 10.06
N ILE A 81 3.63 -14.52 9.71
CA ILE A 81 3.87 -14.02 8.36
C ILE A 81 5.27 -13.42 8.35
N THR A 82 6.14 -13.94 7.50
CA THR A 82 7.42 -13.30 7.21
C THR A 82 7.19 -12.00 6.45
N CYS A 83 7.77 -10.92 6.95
CA CYS A 83 7.72 -9.63 6.29
C CYS A 83 8.74 -9.59 5.16
N THR A 84 8.24 -9.46 3.93
CA THR A 84 9.05 -9.35 2.72
C THR A 84 8.61 -8.14 1.94
N SER A 85 9.56 -7.43 1.32
CA SER A 85 9.23 -6.36 0.38
C SER A 85 8.51 -6.92 -0.85
N ILE A 86 7.47 -6.23 -1.29
CA ILE A 86 6.69 -6.57 -2.49
C ILE A 86 7.04 -5.71 -3.70
N GLY A 87 8.14 -4.96 -3.63
CA GLY A 87 8.61 -4.09 -4.70
C GLY A 87 9.42 -2.90 -4.22
N THR A 88 9.56 -1.91 -5.09
CA THR A 88 10.32 -0.69 -4.85
C THR A 88 9.49 0.52 -5.26
N GLY A 89 9.41 1.53 -4.39
CA GLY A 89 8.68 2.77 -4.62
C GLY A 89 9.39 3.74 -5.55
N ALA A 90 8.73 4.88 -5.82
CA ALA A 90 9.27 5.97 -6.64
C ALA A 90 10.58 6.55 -6.08
N ASP A 91 10.71 6.50 -4.76
CA ASP A 91 11.85 6.94 -3.97
C ASP A 91 13.01 5.94 -3.94
N GLY A 92 12.83 4.75 -4.53
CA GLY A 92 13.82 3.67 -4.47
C GLY A 92 13.73 2.83 -3.19
N GLU A 93 12.77 3.12 -2.31
CA GLU A 93 12.61 2.40 -1.05
C GLU A 93 11.78 1.12 -1.20
N PRO A 94 12.08 0.06 -0.43
CA PRO A 94 11.30 -1.17 -0.45
C PRO A 94 9.86 -0.94 0.04
N ILE A 95 8.89 -1.50 -0.70
CA ILE A 95 7.47 -1.42 -0.35
C ILE A 95 7.10 -2.59 0.55
N PHE A 96 6.59 -2.28 1.74
CA PHE A 96 6.02 -3.25 2.67
C PHE A 96 4.52 -2.99 2.88
N LEU A 97 3.80 -3.99 3.39
CA LEU A 97 2.36 -3.89 3.63
C LEU A 97 1.96 -4.06 5.10
N GLY A 98 0.83 -3.45 5.44
CA GLY A 98 0.24 -3.53 6.78
C GLY A 98 1.18 -2.98 7.85
N THR A 99 1.64 -3.86 8.75
CA THR A 99 2.59 -3.49 9.81
C THR A 99 4.02 -3.94 9.53
N CYS A 100 4.29 -4.53 8.36
CA CYS A 100 5.64 -4.90 7.95
C CYS A 100 6.48 -3.67 7.59
N ASN A 101 7.80 -3.75 7.86
CA ASN A 101 8.79 -2.76 7.46
C ASN A 101 10.18 -3.41 7.41
N ALA A 102 11.21 -2.65 7.03
CA ALA A 102 12.58 -3.14 6.88
C ALA A 102 13.22 -3.75 8.15
N THR A 103 12.70 -3.42 9.34
CA THR A 103 13.21 -3.90 10.63
C THR A 103 12.35 -5.00 11.26
N THR A 104 11.14 -5.22 10.76
CA THR A 104 10.24 -6.26 11.25
C THR A 104 10.45 -7.55 10.46
N ALA A 105 10.88 -8.62 11.11
CA ALA A 105 11.08 -9.92 10.45
C ALA A 105 9.76 -10.69 10.25
N GLU A 106 8.89 -10.67 11.25
CA GLU A 106 7.62 -11.40 11.23
C GLU A 106 6.49 -10.63 11.93
N ILE A 107 5.26 -10.84 11.45
CA ILE A 107 4.02 -10.35 12.07
C ILE A 107 3.05 -11.51 12.29
N ASP A 108 2.08 -11.31 13.18
CA ASP A 108 0.99 -12.27 13.37
C ASP A 108 -0.21 -11.91 12.50
N SER A 109 -0.76 -12.87 11.75
CA SER A 109 -1.96 -12.64 10.93
C SER A 109 -3.22 -12.44 11.76
N GLY A 110 -3.20 -12.82 13.05
CA GLY A 110 -4.36 -12.86 13.91
C GLY A 110 -5.49 -13.73 13.35
N THR A 111 -6.71 -13.53 13.86
CA THR A 111 -7.92 -14.27 13.47
C THR A 111 -8.63 -13.69 12.24
N ASN A 112 -8.22 -12.51 11.79
CA ASN A 112 -8.81 -11.82 10.64
C ASN A 112 -8.29 -12.37 9.30
N GLY A 113 -7.19 -13.12 9.36
CA GLY A 113 -6.55 -13.78 8.23
C GLY A 113 -5.50 -12.91 7.56
N LYS A 114 -5.17 -13.28 6.33
CA LYS A 114 -4.13 -12.62 5.54
C LYS A 114 -4.62 -12.26 4.15
N ALA A 115 -4.11 -11.17 3.60
CA ALA A 115 -4.10 -10.91 2.18
C ALA A 115 -2.74 -11.26 1.59
N PHE A 116 -2.69 -11.41 0.28
CA PHE A 116 -1.47 -11.57 -0.49
C PHE A 116 -1.43 -10.43 -1.51
N ALA A 117 -0.27 -9.81 -1.64
CA ALA A 117 -0.12 -8.67 -2.50
C ALA A 117 1.19 -8.68 -3.25
N GLY A 118 1.18 -8.01 -4.40
CA GLY A 118 2.33 -7.77 -5.23
C GLY A 118 2.23 -6.43 -5.93
N THR A 119 3.34 -6.03 -6.53
CA THR A 119 3.42 -4.80 -7.32
C THR A 119 4.02 -5.08 -8.70
N SER A 120 3.72 -4.21 -9.67
CA SER A 120 4.38 -4.25 -10.98
C SER A 120 5.85 -3.83 -10.94
N SER A 121 6.32 -3.22 -9.84
CA SER A 121 7.73 -2.82 -9.66
C SER A 121 8.68 -3.99 -9.35
N GLY A 122 8.16 -5.20 -9.11
CA GLY A 122 8.96 -6.40 -8.80
C GLY A 122 8.88 -6.80 -7.33
N GLY A 123 9.81 -7.62 -6.82
CA GLY A 123 9.90 -8.01 -5.40
C GLY A 123 9.15 -9.30 -5.00
N GLY A 124 8.06 -9.64 -5.69
CA GLY A 124 7.31 -10.89 -5.50
C GLY A 124 5.96 -10.69 -4.80
N ILE A 125 5.35 -11.80 -4.37
CA ILE A 125 4.08 -11.80 -3.63
C ILE A 125 4.36 -12.05 -2.16
N ALA A 126 3.91 -11.15 -1.27
CA ALA A 126 4.02 -11.34 0.17
C ALA A 126 2.64 -11.39 0.83
N ALA A 127 2.56 -12.12 1.94
CA ALA A 127 1.39 -12.12 2.80
C ALA A 127 1.40 -10.88 3.72
N VAL A 128 0.21 -10.40 4.05
CA VAL A 128 0.01 -9.32 5.03
C VAL A 128 -1.14 -9.70 5.96
N GLY A 129 -0.96 -9.49 7.27
CA GLY A 129 -2.02 -9.68 8.26
C GLY A 129 -3.12 -8.64 8.09
N LEU A 130 -4.38 -9.05 8.15
CA LEU A 130 -5.51 -8.13 8.00
C LEU A 130 -5.91 -7.54 9.36
N ALA A 131 -6.08 -6.22 9.42
CA ALA A 131 -6.60 -5.54 10.61
C ALA A 131 -8.10 -5.79 10.83
N ALA A 132 -8.83 -6.18 9.78
CA ALA A 132 -10.27 -6.45 9.80
C ALA A 132 -10.64 -7.64 8.89
N ALA A 133 -11.92 -7.99 8.83
CA ALA A 133 -12.40 -9.00 7.89
C ALA A 133 -12.02 -8.64 6.44
N CYS A 134 -11.88 -9.66 5.60
CA CYS A 134 -11.42 -9.55 4.22
C CYS A 134 -12.38 -8.67 3.37
N ASP A 135 -11.97 -7.45 3.07
CA ASP A 135 -12.69 -6.48 2.24
C ASP A 135 -11.71 -5.54 1.50
N ALA A 136 -12.20 -4.74 0.56
CA ALA A 136 -11.32 -3.91 -0.26
C ALA A 136 -10.49 -2.89 0.53
N THR A 137 -11.02 -2.42 1.67
CA THR A 137 -10.38 -1.41 2.52
C THR A 137 -9.23 -2.02 3.35
N SER A 138 -9.47 -3.20 3.91
CA SER A 138 -8.51 -3.95 4.73
C SER A 138 -7.39 -4.59 3.92
N ILE A 139 -7.63 -4.88 2.65
CA ILE A 139 -6.69 -5.57 1.75
C ILE A 139 -5.50 -4.70 1.36
N ASN A 140 -5.66 -3.37 1.38
CA ASN A 140 -4.74 -2.49 0.66
C ASN A 140 -4.35 -1.26 1.46
N THR A 141 -4.36 -1.33 2.80
CA THR A 141 -3.63 -0.38 3.64
C THR A 141 -2.13 -0.63 3.46
N PRO A 142 -1.41 0.20 2.68
CA PRO A 142 0.05 0.13 2.70
C PRO A 142 0.53 0.30 4.14
N ALA A 143 1.61 -0.37 4.51
CA ALA A 143 2.38 0.13 5.63
C ALA A 143 2.83 1.52 5.18
N THR A 144 2.41 2.58 5.87
CA THR A 144 3.01 3.90 5.66
C THR A 144 4.51 3.71 5.82
N ILE A 145 5.26 3.82 4.72
CA ILE A 145 6.71 3.96 4.78
C ILE A 145 6.91 5.15 5.73
N PRO A 146 7.63 5.01 6.86
CA PRO A 146 7.97 6.16 7.66
C PRO A 146 8.76 7.08 6.73
N THR A 147 8.17 8.21 6.36
CA THR A 147 8.90 9.28 5.72
C THR A 147 9.98 9.70 6.73
N GLY A 148 11.18 9.15 6.54
CA GLY A 148 12.34 9.52 7.33
C GLY A 148 12.51 11.03 7.21
N GLY A 149 12.41 11.71 8.36
CA GLY A 149 12.62 13.15 8.47
C GLY A 149 14.07 13.56 8.23
#